data_AF-A0A9Q9AN61-F1
#
_entry.id   AF-A0A9Q9AN61-F1
#
_cell.length_a   1.000
_cell.length_b   1.000
_cell.length_c   1.000
_cell.angle_alpha   90.00
_cell.angle_beta   90.00
_cell.angle_gamma   90.00
#
_symmetry.space_group_name_H-M   'P 1'
#
loop_
_entity.id
_entity.type
_entity.pdbx_description
1 polymer ?
#
loop_
_entity_poly.entity_id
_entity_poly.type
_entity_poly.pdbx_seq_one_letter_code
_entity_poly.pdbx_strand_id
1 'polypeptide(L)'
;MAKQPSPLLRLPESLRRPIYEYSLVSSDPIEIHPQARRNSVVSQSPLGERGPSRFSSLLQVCRQIRQEASSIYYEKNTFIVPWGFPNLGCRWLDEMTTSTRLSLRDVRFCYGDGAFWTVYDAKTALSSLQTGLKKSGALADLQELKLWVPVCEWSVHSWRELKERDDACWVSLDETRPFAHDKIKSQGLWRIDSCRE
;
A
#
# COMPACT_ATOMS: atom_id res chain seq x y z
N MET A 1 -23.33 35.99 -5.01
CA MET A 1 -24.08 34.78 -4.60
C MET A 1 -23.15 33.89 -3.80
N ALA A 2 -23.48 33.57 -2.54
CA ALA A 2 -22.67 32.66 -1.74
C ALA A 2 -22.78 31.23 -2.30
N LYS A 3 -21.64 30.56 -2.54
CA LYS A 3 -21.63 29.15 -2.97
C LYS A 3 -22.21 28.32 -1.84
N GLN A 4 -23.32 27.63 -2.09
CA GLN A 4 -23.85 26.68 -1.11
C GLN A 4 -22.84 25.55 -0.87
N PRO A 5 -22.65 25.11 0.38
CA PRO A 5 -21.78 23.99 0.68
C PRO A 5 -22.31 22.70 0.02
N SER A 6 -21.37 21.87 -0.42
CA SER A 6 -21.64 20.51 -0.95
C SER A 6 -22.65 19.78 -0.06
N PRO A 7 -23.63 19.04 -0.62
CA PRO A 7 -24.59 18.27 0.17
C PRO A 7 -23.90 17.35 1.20
N LEU A 8 -22.75 16.78 0.85
CA LEU A 8 -21.96 15.94 1.76
C LEU A 8 -21.51 16.71 3.01
N LEU A 9 -21.10 17.97 2.85
CA LEU A 9 -20.63 18.81 3.95
C LEU A 9 -21.76 19.35 4.86
N ARG A 10 -23.02 19.16 4.47
CA ARG A 10 -24.19 19.46 5.32
C ARG A 10 -24.44 18.36 6.35
N LEU A 11 -23.91 17.16 6.10
CA LEU A 11 -24.00 16.05 7.06
C LEU A 11 -23.03 16.28 8.22
N PRO A 12 -23.40 15.92 9.46
CA PRO A 12 -22.47 15.84 10.58
C PRO A 12 -21.29 14.91 10.27
N GLU A 13 -20.13 15.19 10.87
CA GLU A 13 -18.90 14.40 10.68
C GLU A 13 -19.11 12.91 10.97
N SER A 14 -19.92 12.59 11.99
CA SER A 14 -20.27 11.22 12.36
C SER A 14 -20.97 10.43 11.24
N LEU A 15 -21.67 11.11 10.33
CA LEU A 15 -22.28 10.49 9.15
C LEU A 15 -21.36 10.53 7.92
N ARG A 16 -20.49 11.55 7.82
CA ARG A 16 -19.49 11.63 6.74
C ARG A 16 -18.43 10.53 6.86
N ARG A 17 -18.00 10.23 8.09
CA ARG A 17 -16.93 9.24 8.34
C ARG A 17 -17.26 7.85 7.78
N PRO A 18 -18.43 7.23 8.04
CA PRO A 18 -18.80 5.98 7.40
C PRO A 18 -18.80 6.04 5.87
N ILE A 19 -19.27 7.14 5.27
CA ILE A 19 -19.24 7.33 3.81
C ILE A 19 -17.80 7.33 3.29
N TYR A 20 -16.89 8.00 3.98
CA TYR A 20 -15.46 7.97 3.65
C TYR A 20 -14.89 6.56 3.77
N GLU A 21 -15.22 5.82 4.84
CA GLU A 21 -14.74 4.44 5.02
C GLU A 21 -15.22 3.52 3.89
N TYR A 22 -16.50 3.55 3.54
CA TYR A 22 -17.06 2.76 2.44
C TYR A 22 -16.47 3.11 1.07
N SER A 23 -16.02 4.35 0.87
CA SER A 23 -15.51 4.82 -0.42
C SER A 23 -13.99 4.79 -0.55
N LEU A 24 -13.25 4.80 0.56
CA LEU A 24 -11.80 4.91 0.59
C LEU A 24 -11.09 3.64 1.02
N VAL A 25 -11.75 2.76 1.78
CA VAL A 25 -11.13 1.51 2.23
C VAL A 25 -11.35 0.45 1.15
N SER A 26 -10.25 -0.04 0.61
CA SER A 26 -10.21 -1.12 -0.37
C SER A 26 -9.89 -2.44 0.32
N SER A 27 -10.59 -3.50 -0.06
CA SER A 27 -10.25 -4.87 0.36
C SER A 27 -8.98 -5.37 -0.31
N ASP A 28 -8.65 -4.84 -1.49
CA ASP A 28 -7.42 -5.15 -2.21
C ASP A 28 -6.36 -4.07 -2.00
N PRO A 29 -5.07 -4.45 -1.91
CA PRO A 29 -3.99 -3.48 -1.80
C PRO A 29 -3.95 -2.50 -2.99
N ILE A 30 -3.59 -1.25 -2.69
CA ILE A 30 -3.56 -0.14 -3.64
C ILE A 30 -2.15 0.00 -4.23
N GLU A 31 -2.02 -0.19 -5.54
CA GLU A 31 -0.75 0.00 -6.24
C GLU A 31 -0.44 1.50 -6.45
N ILE A 32 0.68 1.94 -5.89
CA ILE A 32 1.22 3.29 -6.04
C ILE A 32 2.10 3.30 -7.28
N HIS A 33 1.59 3.83 -8.40
CA HIS A 33 2.23 3.85 -9.73
C HIS A 33 2.04 2.58 -10.60
N PRO A 34 0.80 2.16 -10.90
CA PRO A 34 0.55 1.04 -11.82
C PRO A 34 1.15 1.28 -13.22
N GLN A 35 1.30 2.55 -13.62
CA GLN A 35 1.87 2.94 -14.92
C GLN A 35 3.39 2.88 -14.98
N ALA A 36 4.11 3.04 -13.86
CA ALA A 36 5.57 2.93 -13.86
C ALA A 36 6.01 1.52 -14.28
N ARG A 37 5.21 0.52 -13.92
CA ARG A 37 5.39 -0.88 -14.30
C ARG A 37 5.05 -1.16 -15.77
N ARG A 38 4.03 -0.50 -16.34
CA ARG A 38 3.67 -0.63 -17.77
C ARG A 38 4.74 -0.10 -18.72
N ASN A 39 5.60 0.81 -18.24
CA ASN A 39 6.66 1.41 -19.06
C ASN A 39 8.01 0.71 -18.92
N SER A 40 8.24 -0.08 -17.86
CA SER A 40 9.48 -0.84 -17.67
C SER A 40 9.47 -2.18 -18.40
N VAL A 41 8.29 -2.76 -18.57
CA VAL A 41 8.09 -4.00 -19.30
C VAL A 41 7.35 -3.67 -20.59
N VAL A 42 7.85 -4.14 -21.74
CA VAL A 42 7.10 -4.22 -23.02
C VAL A 42 5.97 -5.25 -22.87
N SER A 43 5.15 -5.12 -21.83
CA SER A 43 3.97 -5.93 -21.58
C SER A 43 2.83 -5.27 -22.35
N GLN A 44 2.64 -5.74 -23.59
CA GLN A 44 1.40 -5.54 -24.30
C GLN A 44 0.28 -6.27 -23.54
N SER A 45 -0.30 -5.66 -22.49
CA SER A 45 -1.64 -6.07 -22.07
C SER A 45 -2.63 -5.45 -23.06
N PRO A 46 -3.31 -6.23 -23.92
CA PRO A 46 -4.33 -5.69 -24.77
C PRO A 46 -5.55 -5.35 -23.90
N LEU A 47 -6.08 -4.15 -24.09
CA LEU A 47 -7.37 -3.68 -23.58
C LEU A 47 -7.49 -3.44 -22.05
N GLY A 48 -8.10 -2.30 -21.74
CA GLY A 48 -8.91 -2.17 -20.54
C GLY A 48 -8.35 -1.24 -19.48
N GLU A 49 -8.96 -0.08 -19.38
CA GLU A 49 -9.01 0.76 -18.18
C GLU A 49 -7.73 1.56 -17.87
N ARG A 50 -7.85 2.87 -18.09
CA ARG A 50 -6.99 3.88 -17.45
C ARG A 50 -7.09 3.62 -15.95
N GLY A 51 -6.02 3.08 -15.36
CA GLY A 51 -5.97 2.78 -13.94
C GLY A 51 -6.38 4.02 -13.12
N PRO A 52 -7.09 3.82 -11.99
CA PRO A 52 -7.64 4.92 -11.21
C PRO A 52 -6.55 5.93 -10.82
N SER A 53 -6.97 7.19 -10.74
CA SER A 53 -6.17 8.33 -10.25
C SER A 53 -5.30 7.94 -9.05
N ARG A 54 -4.07 8.47 -8.98
CA ARG A 54 -3.10 8.26 -7.88
C ARG A 54 -3.67 8.56 -6.48
N PHE A 55 -4.80 9.26 -6.42
CA PHE A 55 -5.61 9.48 -5.23
C PHE A 55 -7.06 9.14 -5.55
N SER A 56 -7.81 8.63 -4.56
CA SER A 56 -9.26 8.61 -4.64
C SER A 56 -9.77 10.00 -5.01
N SER A 57 -10.72 10.06 -5.96
CA SER A 57 -11.35 11.31 -6.40
C SER A 57 -11.92 12.12 -5.22
N LEU A 58 -12.33 11.43 -4.15
CA LEU A 58 -12.82 12.03 -2.92
C LEU A 58 -11.78 12.92 -2.22
N LEU A 59 -10.51 12.51 -2.21
CA LEU A 59 -9.41 13.28 -1.62
C LEU A 59 -9.06 14.54 -2.44
N GLN A 60 -9.58 14.65 -3.66
CA GLN A 60 -9.33 15.77 -4.56
C GLN A 60 -10.43 16.84 -4.52
N VAL A 61 -11.57 16.57 -3.87
CA VAL A 61 -12.76 17.45 -3.92
C VAL A 61 -12.51 18.81 -3.26
N CYS A 62 -12.18 18.84 -1.96
CA CYS A 62 -11.91 20.09 -1.24
C CYS A 62 -10.99 19.85 -0.04
N ARG A 63 -10.45 20.94 0.54
CA ARG A 63 -9.50 20.88 1.67
C ARG A 63 -10.09 20.19 2.90
N GLN A 64 -11.35 20.47 3.23
CA GLN A 64 -12.02 19.89 4.39
C GLN A 64 -12.18 18.36 4.24
N ILE A 65 -12.74 17.89 3.13
CA ILE A 65 -12.89 16.44 2.87
C ILE A 65 -11.51 15.76 2.88
N ARG A 66 -10.50 16.38 2.26
CA ARG A 66 -9.14 15.85 2.28
C ARG A 66 -8.61 15.67 3.69
N GLN A 67 -8.78 16.65 4.57
CA GLN A 67 -8.31 16.58 5.96
C GLN A 67 -9.04 15.50 6.77
N GLU A 68 -10.35 15.39 6.60
CA GLU A 68 -11.16 14.39 7.32
C GLU A 68 -10.88 12.97 6.84
N ALA A 69 -10.67 12.80 5.54
CA ALA A 69 -10.69 11.49 4.89
C ALA A 69 -9.29 10.93 4.58
N SER A 70 -8.22 11.74 4.64
CA SER A 70 -6.86 11.26 4.37
C SER A 70 -6.40 10.22 5.39
N SER A 71 -6.67 10.44 6.69
CA SER A 71 -6.29 9.48 7.73
C SER A 71 -6.92 8.11 7.47
N ILE A 72 -8.21 8.08 7.14
CA ILE A 72 -8.94 6.86 6.77
C ILE A 72 -8.26 6.16 5.59
N TYR A 73 -7.94 6.90 4.54
CA TYR A 73 -7.32 6.34 3.34
C TYR A 73 -5.94 5.74 3.63
N TYR A 74 -5.07 6.44 4.36
CA TYR A 74 -3.69 6.00 4.57
C TYR A 74 -3.53 5.00 5.72
N GLU A 75 -4.40 5.05 6.72
CA GLU A 75 -4.33 4.18 7.89
C GLU A 75 -4.95 2.79 7.64
N LYS A 76 -6.05 2.74 6.86
CA LYS A 76 -6.84 1.52 6.70
C LYS A 76 -6.54 0.74 5.41
N ASN A 77 -5.73 1.28 4.51
CA ASN A 77 -5.36 0.60 3.27
C ASN A 77 -3.93 0.07 3.33
N THR A 78 -3.71 -1.04 2.63
CA THR A 78 -2.38 -1.53 2.30
C THR A 78 -1.92 -0.92 0.98
N PHE A 79 -0.72 -0.37 0.95
CA PHE A 79 -0.15 0.20 -0.28
C PHE A 79 0.95 -0.69 -0.84
N ILE A 80 0.89 -0.97 -2.14
CA ILE A 80 1.92 -1.69 -2.87
C ILE A 80 2.74 -0.70 -3.68
N VAL A 81 4.03 -0.64 -3.39
CA VAL A 81 4.99 0.16 -4.15
C VAL A 81 5.77 -0.79 -5.07
N PRO A 82 5.74 -0.57 -6.41
CA PRO A 82 6.52 -1.37 -7.33
C PRO A 82 8.01 -1.13 -7.08
N TRP A 83 8.74 -2.18 -6.73
CA TRP A 83 10.18 -2.22 -6.54
C TRP A 83 10.86 -2.54 -7.88
N GLY A 84 12.08 -2.04 -8.08
CA GLY A 84 12.72 -1.86 -9.40
C GLY A 84 13.02 -0.38 -9.68
N PHE A 85 12.29 0.51 -9.00
CA PHE A 85 12.60 1.93 -8.91
C PHE A 85 12.49 2.37 -7.44
N PRO A 86 13.47 2.04 -6.58
CA PRO A 86 13.44 2.41 -5.15
C PRO A 86 13.20 3.92 -4.95
N ASN A 87 13.70 4.73 -5.89
CA ASN A 87 13.47 6.16 -5.91
C ASN A 87 11.99 6.55 -6.09
N LEU A 88 11.16 5.76 -6.78
CA LEU A 88 9.72 6.04 -6.88
C LEU A 88 9.01 5.84 -5.55
N GLY A 89 9.35 4.76 -4.84
CA GLY A 89 8.81 4.50 -3.51
C GLY A 89 9.19 5.58 -2.50
N CYS A 90 10.49 5.89 -2.42
CA CYS A 90 10.99 6.97 -1.58
C CYS A 90 10.34 8.31 -1.97
N ARG A 91 10.30 8.65 -3.27
CA ARG A 91 9.69 9.89 -3.75
C ARG A 91 8.20 9.99 -3.41
N TRP A 92 7.44 8.92 -3.54
CA TRP A 92 6.02 8.92 -3.15
C TRP A 92 5.86 9.23 -1.66
N LEU A 93 6.68 8.62 -0.81
CA LEU A 93 6.69 8.88 0.63
C LEU A 93 7.17 10.32 0.93
N ASP A 94 8.15 10.83 0.20
CA ASP A 94 8.69 12.18 0.36
C ASP A 94 7.67 13.25 -0.07
N GLU A 95 6.85 12.97 -1.09
CA GLU A 95 5.77 13.85 -1.58
C GLU A 95 4.59 13.94 -0.59
N MET A 96 4.51 13.05 0.41
CA MET A 96 3.49 13.13 1.46
C MET A 96 3.78 14.19 2.51
N THR A 97 2.74 14.62 3.23
CA THR A 97 2.92 15.38 4.46
C THR A 97 3.36 14.46 5.60
N THR A 98 4.06 15.02 6.60
CA THR A 98 4.42 14.30 7.83
C THR A 98 3.22 13.64 8.50
N SER A 99 2.09 14.35 8.61
CA SER A 99 0.86 13.80 9.18
C SER A 99 0.35 12.57 8.43
N THR A 100 0.52 12.56 7.10
CA THR A 100 0.11 11.43 6.27
C THR A 100 1.05 10.25 6.47
N ARG A 101 2.37 10.49 6.47
CA ARG A 101 3.36 9.44 6.73
C ARG A 101 3.16 8.78 8.09
N LEU A 102 2.91 9.57 9.13
CA LEU A 102 2.62 9.06 10.48
C LEU A 102 1.33 8.21 10.55
N SER A 103 0.39 8.40 9.62
CA SER A 103 -0.83 7.61 9.54
C SER A 103 -0.68 6.30 8.76
N LEU A 104 0.41 6.12 7.99
CA LEU A 104 0.64 4.90 7.23
C LEU A 104 0.90 3.72 8.19
N ARG A 105 0.22 2.59 7.93
CA ARG A 105 0.36 1.38 8.75
C ARG A 105 0.98 0.20 8.01
N ASP A 106 0.66 0.04 6.73
CA ASP A 106 1.12 -1.11 5.93
C ASP A 106 1.49 -0.67 4.51
N VAL A 107 2.79 -0.66 4.22
CA VAL A 107 3.35 -0.37 2.90
C VAL A 107 4.27 -1.54 2.54
N ARG A 108 4.01 -2.10 1.38
CA ARG A 108 4.73 -3.28 0.88
C ARG A 108 5.39 -2.95 -0.43
N PHE A 109 6.58 -3.46 -0.61
CA PHE A 109 7.38 -3.22 -1.79
C PHE A 109 7.39 -4.50 -2.61
N CYS A 110 6.78 -4.47 -3.80
CA CYS A 110 6.67 -5.62 -4.68
C CYS A 110 7.48 -5.38 -5.95
N TYR A 111 8.45 -6.23 -6.25
CA TYR A 111 9.28 -6.09 -7.45
C TYR A 111 8.42 -6.19 -8.72
N GLY A 112 8.59 -5.25 -9.66
CA GLY A 112 8.16 -5.42 -11.05
C GLY A 112 9.34 -5.99 -11.82
N ASP A 113 9.26 -7.27 -12.19
CA ASP A 113 10.30 -8.11 -12.83
C ASP A 113 11.12 -9.03 -11.91
N GLY A 114 10.44 -9.78 -11.05
CA GLY A 114 11.03 -10.91 -10.32
C GLY A 114 10.89 -10.80 -8.81
N ALA A 115 10.12 -11.71 -8.22
CA ALA A 115 10.17 -11.90 -6.78
C ALA A 115 11.60 -12.28 -6.35
N PHE A 116 11.92 -11.98 -5.10
CA PHE A 116 13.19 -12.40 -4.55
C PHE A 116 13.18 -13.92 -4.41
N TRP A 117 14.24 -14.54 -4.92
CA TRP A 117 14.43 -15.98 -4.90
C TRP A 117 14.74 -16.47 -3.48
N THR A 118 15.30 -15.58 -2.64
CA THR A 118 15.69 -15.89 -1.28
C THR A 118 15.25 -14.82 -0.29
N VAL A 119 15.06 -15.25 0.97
CA VAL A 119 14.85 -14.36 2.12
C VAL A 119 16.03 -13.39 2.30
N TYR A 120 17.25 -13.83 1.99
CA TYR A 120 18.45 -13.01 2.07
C TYR A 120 18.39 -11.81 1.13
N ASP A 121 18.01 -12.02 -0.13
CA ASP A 121 17.92 -10.95 -1.12
C ASP A 121 16.83 -9.94 -0.73
N ALA A 122 15.69 -10.43 -0.24
CA ALA A 122 14.62 -9.59 0.28
C ALA A 122 15.09 -8.72 1.46
N LYS A 123 15.82 -9.28 2.41
CA LYS A 123 16.40 -8.52 3.55
C LYS A 123 17.44 -7.50 3.11
N THR A 124 18.25 -7.82 2.11
CA THR A 124 19.23 -6.90 1.53
C THR A 124 18.54 -5.72 0.84
N ALA A 125 17.45 -5.99 0.11
CA ALA A 125 16.62 -4.95 -0.50
C ALA A 125 15.94 -4.05 0.55
N LEU A 126 15.37 -4.64 1.61
CA LEU A 126 14.79 -3.91 2.73
C LEU A 126 15.81 -2.98 3.41
N SER A 127 17.03 -3.48 3.64
CA SER A 127 18.11 -2.68 4.22
C SER A 127 18.51 -1.50 3.33
N SER A 128 18.53 -1.72 2.01
CA SER A 128 18.78 -0.68 1.02
C SER A 128 17.67 0.38 1.00
N LEU A 129 16.41 -0.06 1.08
CA LEU A 129 15.25 0.84 1.18
C LEU A 129 15.32 1.70 2.44
N GLN A 130 15.56 1.08 3.60
CA GLN A 130 15.70 1.82 4.86
C GLN A 130 16.80 2.87 4.77
N THR A 131 17.93 2.54 4.14
CA THR A 131 19.00 3.50 3.89
C THR A 131 18.53 4.67 3.02
N GLY A 132 17.75 4.40 1.97
CA GLY A 132 17.12 5.44 1.12
C GLY A 132 16.17 6.34 1.90
N LEU A 133 15.26 5.76 2.67
CA LEU A 133 14.29 6.49 3.51
C LEU A 133 14.98 7.29 4.62
N LYS A 134 16.08 6.77 5.17
CA LYS A 134 16.89 7.49 6.15
C LYS A 134 17.52 8.74 5.53
N LYS A 135 18.02 8.63 4.29
CA LYS A 135 18.62 9.75 3.56
C LYS A 135 17.59 10.84 3.23
N SER A 136 16.34 10.48 2.92
CA SER A 136 15.29 11.47 2.66
C SER A 136 14.68 12.08 3.93
N GLY A 137 14.96 11.50 5.10
CA GLY A 137 14.37 11.90 6.38
C GLY A 137 12.99 11.28 6.65
N ALA A 138 12.38 10.63 5.65
CA ALA A 138 11.07 10.00 5.80
C ALA A 138 11.06 8.85 6.80
N LEU A 139 12.19 8.17 7.03
CA LEU A 139 12.27 7.03 7.95
C LEU A 139 11.81 7.38 9.37
N ALA A 140 12.07 8.61 9.84
CA ALA A 140 11.65 9.05 11.17
C ALA A 140 10.13 9.11 11.34
N ASP A 141 9.40 9.40 10.25
CA ASP A 141 7.94 9.48 10.24
C ASP A 141 7.28 8.10 10.08
N LEU A 142 8.07 7.05 9.82
CA LEU A 142 7.62 5.71 9.45
C LEU A 142 7.99 4.66 10.52
N GLN A 143 8.18 5.06 11.77
CA GLN A 143 8.61 4.16 12.85
C GLN A 143 7.62 3.01 13.10
N GLU A 144 6.33 3.28 12.96
CA GLU A 144 5.26 2.28 13.11
C GLU A 144 4.98 1.50 11.81
N LEU A 145 5.65 1.85 10.72
CA LEU A 145 5.42 1.23 9.42
C LEU A 145 6.18 -0.09 9.32
N LYS A 146 5.46 -1.19 9.09
CA LYS A 146 6.09 -2.45 8.71
C LYS A 146 6.37 -2.47 7.21
N LEU A 147 7.64 -2.63 6.85
CA LEU A 147 8.09 -2.81 5.48
C LEU A 147 8.15 -4.29 5.13
N TRP A 148 7.47 -4.67 4.05
CA TRP A 148 7.42 -6.05 3.56
C TRP A 148 7.89 -6.15 2.12
N VAL A 149 8.59 -7.23 1.82
CA VAL A 149 9.05 -7.60 0.49
C VAL A 149 8.69 -9.06 0.24
N PRO A 150 8.16 -9.42 -0.94
CA PRO A 150 7.77 -10.79 -1.19
C PRO A 150 8.93 -11.65 -1.69
N VAL A 151 8.89 -12.94 -1.36
CA VAL A 151 9.80 -13.99 -1.81
C VAL A 151 8.98 -15.15 -2.36
N CYS A 152 9.36 -15.69 -3.52
CA CYS A 152 8.81 -16.93 -4.07
C CYS A 152 9.82 -17.61 -5.01
N GLU A 153 9.59 -18.87 -5.35
CA GLU A 153 10.56 -19.72 -6.07
C GLU A 153 10.79 -19.28 -7.53
N TRP A 154 9.92 -18.42 -8.08
CA TRP A 154 9.97 -17.99 -9.48
C TRP A 154 9.69 -16.50 -9.65
N SER A 155 10.15 -15.95 -10.78
CA SER A 155 9.81 -14.59 -11.18
C SER A 155 8.30 -14.43 -11.38
N VAL A 156 7.75 -13.34 -10.88
CA VAL A 156 6.35 -12.97 -11.05
C VAL A 156 6.25 -11.57 -11.64
N HIS A 157 5.30 -11.44 -12.56
CA HIS A 157 4.85 -10.22 -13.20
C HIS A 157 4.33 -9.22 -12.18
N SER A 158 3.22 -9.63 -11.54
CA SER A 158 2.30 -8.75 -10.86
C SER A 158 2.06 -9.12 -9.40
N TRP A 159 1.63 -8.13 -8.63
CA TRP A 159 1.04 -8.34 -7.31
C TRP A 159 -0.08 -9.39 -7.35
N ARG A 160 -0.94 -9.35 -8.38
CA ARG A 160 -2.05 -10.31 -8.53
C ARG A 160 -1.56 -11.73 -8.75
N GLU A 161 -0.58 -11.92 -9.63
CA GLU A 161 0.05 -13.24 -9.84
C GLU A 161 0.69 -13.75 -8.55
N LEU A 162 1.48 -12.90 -7.89
CA LEU A 162 2.13 -13.23 -6.62
C LEU A 162 1.11 -13.59 -5.53
N LYS A 163 -0.04 -12.92 -5.49
CA LYS A 163 -1.10 -13.15 -4.49
C LYS A 163 -1.74 -14.51 -4.58
N GLU A 164 -1.79 -15.10 -5.78
CA GLU A 164 -2.39 -16.41 -6.00
C GLU A 164 -1.37 -17.56 -5.85
N ARG A 165 -0.12 -17.27 -5.47
CA ARG A 165 0.92 -18.27 -5.27
C ARG A 165 0.94 -18.80 -3.83
N ASP A 166 0.92 -20.11 -3.69
CA ASP A 166 0.98 -20.78 -2.38
C ASP A 166 2.38 -20.80 -1.78
N ASP A 167 3.44 -20.72 -2.61
CA ASP A 167 4.84 -20.64 -2.19
C ASP A 167 5.31 -19.22 -1.85
N ALA A 168 4.46 -18.21 -2.05
CA ALA A 168 4.81 -16.83 -1.76
C ALA A 168 4.83 -16.58 -0.24
N CYS A 169 5.85 -15.85 0.21
CA CYS A 169 5.93 -15.34 1.57
C CYS A 169 6.29 -13.87 1.61
N TRP A 170 5.88 -13.21 2.69
CA TRP A 170 6.25 -11.85 3.00
C TRP A 170 7.40 -11.84 3.99
N VAL A 171 8.48 -11.16 3.63
CA VAL A 171 9.68 -10.98 4.44
C VAL A 171 9.75 -9.54 4.91
N SER A 172 9.98 -9.37 6.21
CA SER A 172 10.47 -8.13 6.81
C SER A 172 11.89 -8.38 7.34
N LEU A 173 12.52 -7.38 7.97
CA LEU A 173 13.86 -7.56 8.52
C LEU A 173 13.93 -8.65 9.59
N ASP A 174 12.92 -8.65 10.46
CA ASP A 174 12.89 -9.49 11.66
C ASP A 174 11.85 -10.62 11.59
N GLU A 175 10.94 -10.59 10.61
CA GLU A 175 9.83 -11.53 10.51
C GLU A 175 9.71 -12.10 9.09
N THR A 176 9.15 -13.30 8.98
CA THR A 176 8.70 -13.86 7.70
C THR A 176 7.35 -14.51 7.95
N ARG A 177 6.39 -14.29 7.05
CA ARG A 177 5.05 -14.88 7.19
C ARG A 177 4.50 -15.36 5.85
N PRO A 178 3.65 -16.41 5.86
CA PRO A 178 2.95 -16.84 4.66
C PRO A 178 2.11 -15.71 4.09
N PHE A 179 2.03 -15.64 2.77
CA PHE A 179 1.21 -14.64 2.10
C PHE A 179 -0.29 -14.78 2.44
N ALA A 180 -0.75 -16.02 2.61
CA ALA A 180 -2.13 -16.34 3.01
C ALA A 180 -2.53 -15.80 4.39
N HIS A 181 -1.58 -15.43 5.26
CA HIS A 181 -1.88 -14.85 6.58
C HIS A 181 -2.70 -13.54 6.45
N ASP A 182 -2.60 -12.83 5.34
CA ASP A 182 -3.38 -11.61 5.11
C ASP A 182 -4.85 -11.89 4.73
N LYS A 183 -5.16 -13.05 4.12
CA LYS A 183 -6.57 -13.48 3.89
C LYS A 183 -7.32 -13.65 5.21
N ILE A 184 -6.62 -14.13 6.23
CA ILE A 184 -7.20 -14.39 7.56
C ILE A 184 -7.53 -13.08 8.28
N LYS A 185 -6.64 -12.07 8.18
CA LYS A 185 -6.90 -10.75 8.76
C LYS A 185 -8.05 -10.00 8.09
N SER A 186 -8.18 -10.09 6.76
CA SER A 186 -9.24 -9.37 6.01
C SER A 186 -10.63 -9.97 6.20
N GLN A 187 -10.73 -11.23 6.61
CA GLN A 187 -12.00 -11.90 6.92
C GLN A 187 -12.47 -11.70 8.38
N GLY A 188 -11.75 -10.95 9.21
CA GLY A 188 -12.12 -10.70 10.61
C GLY A 188 -12.06 -11.95 11.51
N LEU A 189 -11.51 -13.06 11.03
CA LEU A 189 -11.41 -14.32 11.76
C LEU A 189 -10.11 -14.38 12.57
N TRP A 190 -10.08 -13.67 13.68
CA TRP A 190 -9.21 -14.02 14.80
C TRP A 190 -9.97 -14.96 15.74
N ARG A 191 -10.08 -16.23 15.36
CA ARG A 191 -10.05 -17.31 16.36
C ARG A 191 -8.76 -18.05 16.17
N ILE A 192 -7.73 -17.60 16.90
CA ILE A 192 -6.59 -18.44 17.22
C ILE A 192 -7.14 -19.42 18.26
N ASP A 193 -7.69 -20.54 17.79
CA ASP A 193 -7.67 -21.73 18.63
C ASP A 193 -6.19 -22.08 18.76
N SER A 194 -5.67 -21.78 19.95
CA SER A 194 -4.36 -22.18 20.39
C SER A 194 -4.37 -23.70 20.41
N CYS A 195 -3.75 -24.32 19.40
CA CYS A 195 -3.33 -25.72 19.54
C CYS A 195 -2.26 -25.76 20.63
N ARG A 196 -2.73 -26.10 21.83
CA ARG A 196 -1.94 -26.72 22.89
C ARG A 196 -1.32 -28.01 22.37
N GLU A 197 -0.02 -28.13 22.69
CA GLU A 197 0.84 -29.31 22.86
C GLU A 197 0.82 -30.42 21.79
#